data_AF-A0A1F5J3X5-F1
#
_entry.id   AF-A0A1F5J3X5-F1
#
_cell.length_a   1.000
_cell.length_b   1.000
_cell.length_c   1.000
_cell.angle_alpha   90.00
_cell.angle_beta   90.00
_cell.angle_gamma   90.00
#
_symmetry.space_group_name_H-M   'P 1'
#
loop_
_entity.id
_entity.type
_entity.pdbx_description
1 polymer ?
#
loop_
_entity_poly.entity_id
_entity_poly.type
_entity_poly.pdbx_seq_one_letter_code
_entity_poly.pdbx_strand_id
1 'polypeptide(L)'
;MRAVIQRVKEARVEVEGEVVGRIGEGMLILLGAGKDDSEEDARYLADKAIALRIFEDPEGKMNLSVRETGGEVLVVSQFTLYGDCRKGRRPSFDKAAPPELAEQLYELFVREIRERGVKVETGRFRAMMDVHLINRGPVTLMLDSKKEF
;
A
#
# COMPACT_ATOMS: atom_id res chain seq x y z
N MET A 1 1.86 6.86 -9.47
CA MET A 1 1.56 5.65 -8.68
C MET A 1 0.91 6.09 -7.40
N ARG A 2 -0.15 5.42 -6.97
CA ARG A 2 -0.95 5.84 -5.83
C ARG A 2 -0.96 4.80 -4.73
N ALA A 3 -0.94 5.25 -3.49
CA ALA A 3 -1.08 4.39 -2.33
C ALA A 3 -2.08 4.97 -1.34
N VAL A 4 -2.87 4.10 -0.71
CA VAL A 4 -3.56 4.38 0.54
C VAL A 4 -2.85 3.59 1.64
N ILE A 5 -2.34 4.31 2.62
CA ILE A 5 -1.56 3.76 3.73
C ILE A 5 -2.41 3.86 4.99
N GLN A 6 -2.55 2.74 5.68
CA GLN A 6 -3.30 2.64 6.93
C GLN A 6 -2.39 2.08 8.01
N ARG A 7 -2.27 2.79 9.14
CA ARG A 7 -1.60 2.25 10.32
C ARG A 7 -2.48 1.17 10.92
N VAL A 8 -1.94 -0.02 11.17
CA VAL A 8 -2.72 -1.17 11.65
C VAL A 8 -2.15 -1.75 12.93
N LYS A 9 -3.04 -2.27 13.78
CA LYS A 9 -2.65 -3.15 14.89
C LYS A 9 -2.37 -4.56 14.39
N GLU A 10 -3.12 -4.99 13.38
CA GLU A 10 -2.93 -6.21 12.62
C GLU A 10 -3.65 -6.09 11.27
N ALA A 11 -3.17 -6.81 10.26
CA ALA A 11 -3.85 -6.96 8.98
C ALA A 11 -3.53 -8.30 8.33
N ARG A 12 -4.44 -8.82 7.51
CA ARG A 12 -4.22 -10.04 6.73
C ARG A 12 -5.05 -10.05 5.44
N VAL A 13 -4.63 -10.87 4.50
CA VAL A 13 -5.33 -11.14 3.26
C VAL A 13 -5.67 -12.62 3.18
N GLU A 14 -6.91 -12.90 2.81
CA GLU A 14 -7.41 -14.24 2.53
C GLU A 14 -7.78 -14.37 1.05
N VAL A 15 -7.51 -15.54 0.46
CA VAL A 15 -7.93 -15.93 -0.89
C VAL A 15 -8.62 -17.28 -0.76
N GLU A 16 -9.89 -17.35 -1.14
CA GLU A 16 -10.70 -18.58 -1.00
C GLU A 16 -10.72 -19.13 0.45
N GLY A 17 -10.69 -18.23 1.45
CA GLY A 17 -10.67 -18.57 2.88
C GLY A 17 -9.29 -18.92 3.45
N GLU A 18 -8.25 -18.98 2.61
CA GLU A 18 -6.87 -19.29 3.03
C GLU A 18 -6.06 -18.00 3.22
N VAL A 19 -5.35 -17.89 4.36
CA VAL A 19 -4.49 -16.73 4.64
C VAL A 19 -3.23 -16.81 3.78
N VAL A 20 -3.08 -15.85 2.86
CA VAL A 20 -1.92 -15.77 1.95
C VAL A 20 -0.88 -14.74 2.39
N GLY A 21 -1.24 -13.85 3.31
CA GLY A 21 -0.34 -12.86 3.90
C GLY A 21 -0.92 -12.28 5.18
N ARG A 22 -0.08 -12.09 6.21
CA ARG A 22 -0.51 -11.60 7.52
C ARG A 22 0.59 -10.84 8.24
N ILE A 23 0.23 -9.68 8.77
CA ILE A 23 1.11 -8.87 9.60
C ILE A 23 0.54 -8.58 10.99
N GLY A 24 1.44 -8.31 11.93
CA GLY A 24 1.14 -7.71 13.23
C GLY A 24 1.02 -6.18 13.14
N GLU A 25 1.60 -5.49 14.14
CA GLU A 25 1.63 -4.02 14.15
C GLU A 25 2.46 -3.48 12.99
N GLY A 26 1.92 -2.49 12.28
CA GLY A 26 2.55 -2.02 11.06
C GLY A 26 1.65 -1.20 10.15
N MET A 27 1.77 -1.43 8.84
CA MET A 27 1.01 -0.72 7.81
C MET A 27 0.35 -1.68 6.81
N LEU A 28 -0.92 -1.44 6.51
CA LEU A 28 -1.56 -1.92 5.28
C LEU A 28 -1.37 -0.86 4.19
N ILE A 29 -0.84 -1.26 3.04
CA ILE A 29 -0.70 -0.42 1.85
C ILE A 29 -1.55 -1.00 0.73
N LEU A 30 -2.60 -0.26 0.35
CA LEU A 30 -3.32 -0.49 -0.90
C LEU A 30 -2.57 0.27 -2.01
N LEU A 31 -2.03 -0.44 -2.99
CA LEU A 31 -1.16 0.11 -4.03
C LEU A 31 -1.81 0.03 -5.42
N GLY A 32 -1.94 1.16 -6.09
CA GLY A 32 -2.42 1.24 -7.47
C GLY A 32 -1.34 1.78 -8.40
N ALA A 33 -1.22 1.17 -9.59
CA ALA A 33 -0.38 1.65 -10.69
C ALA A 33 -1.24 2.30 -11.79
N GLY A 34 -0.75 3.42 -12.32
CA GLY A 34 -1.33 4.17 -13.43
C GLY A 34 -0.54 3.96 -14.74
N LYS A 35 -1.17 4.27 -15.87
CA LYS A 35 -0.63 3.99 -17.22
C LYS A 35 0.74 4.65 -17.49
N ASP A 36 0.97 5.82 -16.94
CA ASP A 36 2.21 6.58 -17.13
C ASP A 36 3.06 6.59 -15.85
N ASP A 37 2.97 5.52 -15.05
CA ASP A 37 3.91 5.27 -13.96
C ASP A 37 5.13 4.50 -14.46
N SER A 38 6.25 4.75 -13.80
CA SER A 38 7.55 4.19 -14.12
C SER A 38 8.17 3.47 -12.91
N GLU A 39 9.32 2.82 -13.13
CA GLU A 39 10.10 2.27 -12.01
C GLU A 39 10.50 3.34 -10.98
N GLU A 40 10.77 4.57 -11.42
CA GLU A 40 11.12 5.68 -10.52
C GLU A 40 9.96 5.99 -9.58
N ASP A 41 8.73 5.98 -10.07
CA ASP A 41 7.52 6.16 -9.26
C ASP A 41 7.40 5.08 -8.18
N ALA A 42 7.67 3.82 -8.54
CA ALA A 42 7.63 2.70 -7.60
C ALA A 42 8.69 2.86 -6.50
N ARG A 43 9.93 3.17 -6.87
CA ARG A 43 11.05 3.38 -5.93
C ARG A 43 10.80 4.56 -4.99
N TYR A 44 10.36 5.69 -5.55
CA TYR A 44 10.01 6.88 -4.80
C TYR A 44 8.92 6.59 -3.78
N LEU A 45 7.83 5.95 -4.22
CA LEU A 45 6.68 5.71 -3.36
C LEU A 45 7.00 4.69 -2.27
N ALA A 46 7.79 3.66 -2.57
CA ALA A 46 8.25 2.67 -1.60
C ALA A 46 9.06 3.34 -0.47
N ASP A 47 10.04 4.17 -0.84
CA ASP A 47 10.87 4.90 0.12
C ASP A 47 10.02 5.88 0.96
N LYS A 48 9.15 6.64 0.28
CA LYS A 48 8.26 7.60 0.94
C LYS A 48 7.33 6.92 1.93
N ALA A 49 6.73 5.79 1.56
CA ALA A 49 5.77 5.06 2.39
C ALA A 49 6.39 4.59 3.71
N ILE A 50 7.58 3.96 3.65
CA ILE A 50 8.21 3.43 4.86
C ILE A 50 8.93 4.49 5.71
N ALA A 51 9.14 5.68 5.17
CA ALA A 51 9.68 6.82 5.89
C ALA A 51 8.61 7.68 6.60
N LEU A 52 7.31 7.39 6.40
CA LEU A 52 6.22 8.13 7.04
C LEU A 52 6.28 7.99 8.56
N ARG A 53 6.36 9.13 9.26
CA ARG A 53 6.42 9.22 10.73
C ARG A 53 5.01 9.19 11.33
N ILE A 54 4.35 8.04 11.24
CA ILE A 54 2.95 7.85 11.68
C ILE A 54 2.81 6.96 12.92
N PHE A 55 3.91 6.47 13.47
CA PHE A 55 3.95 5.70 14.71
C PHE A 55 4.35 6.57 15.89
N GLU A 56 3.85 6.22 17.07
CA GLU A 56 4.09 6.99 18.29
C GLU A 56 5.49 6.73 18.84
N ASP A 57 6.16 7.80 19.27
CA ASP A 57 7.36 7.74 20.09
C ASP A 57 7.00 7.47 21.57
N PRO A 58 7.99 7.33 22.49
CA PRO A 58 7.72 7.12 23.91
C PRO A 58 6.91 8.23 24.60
N GLU A 59 6.80 9.41 24.00
CA GLU A 59 5.98 10.52 24.50
C GLU A 59 4.56 10.51 23.92
N GLY A 60 4.21 9.52 23.08
CA GLY A 60 2.91 9.40 22.43
C GLY A 60 2.73 10.34 21.23
N LYS A 61 3.81 10.93 20.69
CA LYS A 61 3.73 11.77 19.49
C LYS A 61 4.05 10.97 18.24
N MET A 62 3.33 11.22 17.14
CA MET A 62 3.59 10.56 15.86
C MET A 62 4.90 11.05 15.24
N ASN A 63 5.98 10.35 15.55
CA ASN A 63 7.34 10.72 15.22
C ASN A 63 8.16 9.53 14.73
N LEU A 64 7.67 8.30 14.74
CA LEU A 64 8.45 7.15 14.29
C LEU A 64 7.90 6.60 12.98
N SER A 65 8.80 6.14 12.12
CA SER A 65 8.48 5.37 10.93
C SER A 65 8.30 3.89 11.23
N VAL A 66 7.72 3.14 10.28
CA VAL A 66 7.59 1.68 10.41
C VAL A 66 8.94 0.99 10.61
N ARG A 67 10.01 1.58 10.04
CA ARG A 67 11.39 1.08 10.17
C ARG A 67 11.90 1.24 11.60
N GLU A 68 11.67 2.43 12.18
CA GLU A 68 12.10 2.76 13.54
C GLU A 68 11.36 1.94 14.59
N THR A 69 10.11 1.53 14.32
CA THR A 69 9.32 0.71 15.25
C THR A 69 9.49 -0.79 15.08
N GLY A 70 10.19 -1.24 14.03
CA GLY A 70 10.26 -2.67 13.67
C GLY A 70 8.92 -3.24 13.20
N GLY A 71 8.00 -2.38 12.77
CA GLY A 71 6.69 -2.78 12.27
C GLY A 71 6.76 -3.51 10.92
N GLU A 72 5.68 -4.18 10.58
CA GLU A 72 5.56 -4.96 9.35
C GLU A 72 4.72 -4.23 8.29
N VAL A 73 4.81 -4.64 7.02
CA VAL A 73 4.03 -4.05 5.93
C VAL A 73 3.28 -5.13 5.17
N LEU A 74 2.00 -4.91 4.92
CA LEU A 74 1.17 -5.73 4.04
C LEU A 74 0.82 -4.92 2.80
N VAL A 75 1.26 -5.35 1.62
CA VAL A 75 1.00 -4.65 0.35
C VAL A 75 -0.05 -5.40 -0.47
N VAL A 76 -1.15 -4.74 -0.82
CA VAL A 76 -2.24 -5.31 -1.63
C VAL A 76 -2.46 -4.47 -2.88
N SER A 77 -2.51 -5.11 -4.04
CA SER A 77 -2.80 -4.44 -5.31
C SER A 77 -4.22 -3.89 -5.34
N GLN A 78 -4.39 -2.61 -5.69
CA GLN A 78 -5.67 -1.89 -5.68
C GLN A 78 -5.78 -0.93 -6.87
N PHE A 79 -6.08 -1.47 -8.07
CA PHE A 79 -6.24 -0.66 -9.28
C PHE A 79 -7.35 0.40 -9.18
N THR A 80 -8.34 0.18 -8.30
CA THR A 80 -9.47 1.09 -8.12
C THR A 80 -9.09 2.43 -7.50
N LEU A 81 -7.86 2.62 -7.01
CA LEU A 81 -7.33 3.93 -6.64
C LEU A 81 -7.25 4.92 -7.82
N TYR A 82 -7.34 4.42 -9.04
CA TYR A 82 -7.50 5.20 -10.27
C TYR A 82 -8.95 5.31 -10.75
N GLY A 83 -9.92 4.94 -9.91
CA GLY A 83 -11.34 5.10 -10.18
C GLY A 83 -11.75 6.57 -10.27
N ASP A 84 -12.21 7.00 -11.44
CA ASP A 84 -12.83 8.31 -11.65
C ASP A 84 -14.34 8.21 -11.51
N CYS A 85 -14.86 8.77 -10.42
CA CYS A 85 -16.29 8.76 -10.09
C CYS A 85 -16.98 10.10 -10.42
N ARG A 86 -16.33 11.03 -11.12
CA ARG A 86 -16.89 12.37 -11.37
C ARG A 86 -18.03 12.38 -12.39
N LYS A 87 -18.12 11.35 -13.24
CA LYS A 87 -19.17 11.22 -14.27
C LYS A 87 -20.05 10.00 -14.00
N GLY A 88 -21.35 10.22 -13.85
CA GLY A 88 -22.34 9.14 -13.69
C GLY A 88 -22.21 8.38 -12.37
N ARG A 89 -22.72 7.14 -12.33
CA ARG A 89 -22.73 6.28 -11.12
C ARG A 89 -21.71 5.14 -11.16
N ARG A 90 -21.13 4.85 -12.33
CA ARG A 90 -20.15 3.77 -12.53
C ARG A 90 -18.76 4.39 -12.64
N PRO A 91 -17.79 4.01 -11.78
CA PRO A 91 -16.42 4.49 -11.90
C PRO A 91 -15.79 4.11 -13.23
N SER A 92 -15.00 5.01 -13.83
CA SER A 92 -14.07 4.67 -14.92
C SER A 92 -12.69 4.38 -14.34
N PHE A 93 -11.96 3.44 -14.95
CA PHE A 93 -10.59 3.08 -14.55
C PHE A 93 -9.58 3.36 -15.67
N ASP A 94 -9.91 4.28 -16.59
CA ASP A 94 -9.09 4.56 -17.78
C ASP A 94 -7.67 5.03 -17.47
N LYS A 95 -7.39 5.48 -16.24
CA LYS A 95 -6.04 5.89 -15.81
C LYS A 95 -5.22 4.76 -15.19
N ALA A 96 -5.83 3.62 -14.85
CA ALA A 96 -5.13 2.47 -14.28
C ALA A 96 -4.22 1.80 -15.32
N ALA A 97 -3.06 1.34 -14.88
CA ALA A 97 -2.12 0.58 -15.71
C ALA A 97 -2.75 -0.74 -16.21
N PRO A 98 -2.32 -1.24 -17.39
CA PRO A 98 -2.64 -2.61 -17.79
C PRO A 98 -2.02 -3.62 -16.80
N PRO A 99 -2.57 -4.85 -16.69
CA PRO A 99 -2.17 -5.83 -15.68
C PRO A 99 -0.67 -6.12 -15.65
N GLU A 100 -0.02 -6.23 -16.81
CA GLU A 100 1.38 -6.61 -16.93
C GLU A 100 2.30 -5.51 -16.36
N LEU A 101 2.04 -4.24 -16.69
CA LEU A 101 2.76 -3.11 -16.12
C LEU A 101 2.46 -2.96 -14.63
N ALA A 102 1.20 -3.14 -14.24
CA ALA A 102 0.79 -3.03 -12.84
C ALA A 102 1.47 -4.08 -11.95
N GLU A 103 1.60 -5.32 -12.43
CA GLU A 103 2.29 -6.40 -11.72
C GLU A 103 3.78 -6.12 -11.58
N GLN A 104 4.45 -5.72 -12.66
CA GLN A 104 5.88 -5.34 -12.64
C GLN A 104 6.17 -4.24 -11.62
N LEU A 105 5.35 -3.18 -11.65
CA LEU A 105 5.50 -2.04 -10.75
C LEU A 105 5.16 -2.39 -9.30
N TYR A 106 4.16 -3.24 -9.08
CA TYR A 106 3.80 -3.77 -7.75
C TYR A 106 4.96 -4.60 -7.16
N GLU A 107 5.51 -5.53 -7.92
CA GLU A 107 6.62 -6.37 -7.49
C GLU A 107 7.87 -5.55 -7.18
N LEU A 108 8.18 -4.56 -8.02
CA LEU A 108 9.27 -3.61 -7.78
C LEU A 108 9.06 -2.87 -6.46
N PHE A 109 7.89 -2.29 -6.23
CA PHE A 109 7.57 -1.58 -4.98
C PHE A 109 7.77 -2.50 -3.76
N VAL A 110 7.27 -3.73 -3.81
CA VAL A 110 7.44 -4.72 -2.73
C VAL A 110 8.92 -5.05 -2.50
N ARG A 111 9.68 -5.29 -3.57
CA ARG A 111 11.12 -5.59 -3.50
C ARG A 111 11.90 -4.46 -2.86
N GLU A 112 11.63 -3.23 -3.27
CA GLU A 112 12.29 -2.02 -2.75
C GLU A 112 12.06 -1.85 -1.24
N ILE A 113 10.86 -2.15 -0.74
CA ILE A 113 10.61 -2.12 0.71
C ILE A 113 11.42 -3.22 1.44
N ARG A 114 11.43 -4.45 0.90
CA ARG A 114 12.18 -5.57 1.49
C ARG A 114 13.69 -5.27 1.57
N GLU A 115 14.26 -4.72 0.50
CA GLU A 115 15.68 -4.34 0.44
C GLU A 115 16.05 -3.25 1.46
N ARG A 116 15.09 -2.44 1.91
CA ARG A 116 15.27 -1.43 2.97
C ARG A 116 15.15 -2.00 4.39
N GLY A 117 15.02 -3.32 4.52
CA GLY A 117 15.06 -4.06 5.78
C GLY A 117 13.71 -4.16 6.51
N VAL A 118 12.60 -3.90 5.83
CA VAL A 118 11.26 -4.02 6.41
C VAL A 118 10.68 -5.38 6.06
N LYS A 119 10.03 -6.06 7.02
CA LYS A 119 9.29 -7.29 6.74
C LYS A 119 8.03 -6.97 5.94
N VAL A 120 7.89 -7.61 4.78
CA VAL A 120 6.78 -7.37 3.85
C VAL A 120 6.05 -8.66 3.50
N GLU A 121 4.76 -8.66 3.80
CA GLU A 121 3.78 -9.63 3.32
C GLU A 121 2.98 -9.04 2.16
N THR A 122 2.35 -9.89 1.37
CA THR A 122 1.61 -9.49 0.18
C THR A 122 0.27 -10.20 0.08
N GLY A 123 -0.64 -9.64 -0.72
CA GLY A 123 -1.77 -10.40 -1.25
C GLY A 123 -1.37 -11.32 -2.41
N ARG A 124 -2.36 -11.71 -3.22
CA ARG A 124 -2.15 -12.42 -4.49
C ARG A 124 -2.67 -11.57 -5.64
N PHE A 125 -1.75 -11.13 -6.51
CA PHE A 125 -2.10 -10.27 -7.65
C PHE A 125 -3.17 -10.94 -8.53
N ARG A 126 -4.16 -10.16 -8.99
CA ARG A 126 -5.33 -10.61 -9.78
C ARG A 126 -6.27 -11.65 -9.13
N ALA A 127 -6.05 -12.02 -7.86
CA ALA A 127 -7.02 -12.80 -7.12
C ALA A 127 -8.11 -11.91 -6.51
N MET A 128 -9.32 -12.47 -6.33
CA MET A 128 -10.28 -11.89 -5.41
C MET A 128 -9.78 -12.15 -3.98
N MET A 129 -9.77 -11.10 -3.17
CA MET A 129 -9.15 -11.10 -1.85
C MET A 129 -10.09 -10.51 -0.82
N ASP A 130 -10.16 -11.13 0.35
CA ASP A 130 -10.73 -10.53 1.54
C ASP A 130 -9.60 -9.91 2.37
N VAL A 131 -9.63 -8.58 2.52
CA VAL A 131 -8.60 -7.82 3.22
C VAL A 131 -9.11 -7.41 4.59
N HIS A 132 -8.53 -8.00 5.63
CA HIS A 132 -8.87 -7.73 7.02
C HIS A 132 -7.86 -6.77 7.64
N LEU A 133 -8.33 -5.80 8.42
CA LEU A 133 -7.47 -4.92 9.19
C LEU A 133 -8.15 -4.46 10.49
N ILE A 134 -7.31 -4.13 11.47
CA ILE A 134 -7.68 -3.26 12.59
C ILE A 134 -6.90 -1.95 12.43
N ASN A 135 -7.56 -0.93 11.87
CA ASN A 135 -6.95 0.39 11.68
C ASN A 135 -6.73 1.07 13.05
N ARG A 136 -5.47 1.43 13.34
CA ARG A 136 -5.03 1.94 14.65
C ARG A 136 -4.92 3.45 14.62
N GLY A 137 -5.90 4.12 15.21
CA GLY A 137 -6.00 5.58 15.30
C GLY A 137 -7.46 6.06 15.17
N PRO A 138 -8.09 5.93 13.99
CA PRO A 138 -7.50 5.46 12.74
C PRO A 138 -6.57 6.50 12.11
N VAL A 139 -5.48 6.02 11.49
CA VAL A 139 -4.58 6.84 10.67
C VAL A 139 -4.64 6.31 9.24
N THR A 140 -5.03 7.16 8.30
CA THR A 140 -5.11 6.83 6.88
C THR A 140 -4.54 8.00 6.07
N LEU A 141 -3.57 7.71 5.22
CA LEU A 141 -2.91 8.70 4.37
C LEU A 141 -2.96 8.25 2.92
N MET A 142 -3.01 9.22 2.01
CA MET A 142 -2.88 8.96 0.58
C MET A 142 -1.53 9.50 0.10
N LEU A 143 -0.89 8.78 -0.81
CA LEU A 143 0.30 9.22 -1.50
C LEU A 143 0.09 9.10 -3.01
N ASP A 144 0.62 10.07 -3.76
CA ASP A 144 0.77 10.01 -5.21
C ASP A 144 2.20 10.38 -5.58
N SER A 145 2.88 9.52 -6.34
CA SER A 145 4.22 9.83 -6.85
C SER A 145 4.21 11.08 -7.74
N LYS A 146 3.09 11.39 -8.38
CA LYS A 146 2.91 12.58 -9.23
C LYS A 146 2.48 13.83 -8.45
N LYS A 147 2.20 13.71 -7.15
CA LYS A 147 1.82 14.83 -6.25
C LYS A 147 0.60 15.62 -6.74
N GLU A 148 -0.40 14.92 -7.28
CA GLU A 148 -1.62 15.54 -7.82
C GLU A 148 -2.68 15.87 -6.75
N PHE A 149 -2.44 15.46 -5.50
CA PHE A 149 -3.29 15.77 -4.34
C PHE A 149 -2.45 15.86 -3.06
#